data_AF-A0A8T3XDJ1-F1
#
_entry.id   AF-A0A8T3XDJ1-F1
#
_cell.length_a   1.000
_cell.length_b   1.000
_cell.length_c   1.000
_cell.angle_alpha   90.00
_cell.angle_beta   90.00
_cell.angle_gamma   90.00
#
_symmetry.space_group_name_H-M   'P 1'
#
loop_
_entity.id
_entity.type
_entity.pdbx_description
1 polymer ?
#
loop_
_entity_poly.entity_id
_entity_poly.type
_entity_poly.pdbx_seq_one_letter_code
_entity_poly.pdbx_strand_id
1 'polypeptide(L)' 'MEIEQYYKKKNPQKIMRIDGISIEFKDYWFNVRASNTEPLLRVNLEAVSHRLMKEKTEELTGLIMRQ' A
#
# COMPACT_ATOMS: atom_id res chain seq x y z
N MET A 1 10.31 3.95 5.68
CA MET A 1 8.88 4.35 5.70
C MET A 1 8.14 3.37 6.60
N GLU A 2 7.30 3.86 7.52
CA GLU A 2 6.58 3.04 8.51
C GLU A 2 5.74 1.93 7.85
N ILE A 3 5.10 2.26 6.71
CA ILE A 3 4.30 1.33 5.90
C ILE A 3 5.12 0.09 5.50
N GLU A 4 6.33 0.27 4.97
CA GLU A 4 7.16 -0.86 4.54
C GLU A 4 7.53 -1.77 5.71
N GLN A 5 7.87 -1.21 6.86
CA GLN A 5 8.23 -1.99 8.04
C GLN A 5 7.03 -2.76 8.59
N TYR A 6 5.84 -2.14 8.58
CA TYR A 6 4.60 -2.78 8.98
C TYR A 6 4.27 -3.97 8.06
N TYR A 7 4.32 -3.79 6.74
CA TYR A 7 3.97 -4.84 5.79
C TYR A 7 5.07 -5.90 5.59
N LYS A 8 6.36 -5.57 5.80
CA LYS A 8 7.45 -6.54 5.75
C LYS A 8 7.26 -7.67 6.77
N LYS A 9 6.68 -7.37 7.95
CA LYS A 9 6.34 -8.36 8.97
C LYS A 9 5.21 -9.32 8.56
N LYS A 10 4.45 -8.98 7.52
CA LYS A 10 3.35 -9.81 6.99
C LYS A 10 3.79 -10.77 5.88
N ASN A 11 5.11 -10.86 5.62
CA ASN A 11 5.72 -11.77 4.66
C ASN A 11 5.16 -11.61 3.22
N PRO A 12 5.32 -10.43 2.60
CA PRO A 12 4.89 -10.20 1.22
C PRO A 12 5.72 -11.04 0.24
N GLN A 13 5.14 -11.31 -0.93
CA GLN A 13 5.86 -11.99 -2.02
C GLN A 13 6.92 -11.08 -2.64
N LYS A 14 6.65 -9.77 -2.69
CA LYS A 14 7.56 -8.79 -3.29
C LYS A 14 7.44 -7.42 -2.61
N ILE A 15 8.58 -6.73 -2.51
CA ILE A 15 8.64 -5.30 -2.14
C ILE A 15 9.52 -4.61 -3.18
N MET A 16 9.03 -3.49 -3.74
CA MET A 16 9.76 -2.65 -4.70
C MET A 16 9.71 -1.18 -4.27
N ARG A 17 10.76 -0.43 -4.63
CA ARG A 17 10.90 1.01 -4.29
C ARG A 17 11.01 1.91 -5.53
N ILE A 18 10.33 1.53 -6.62
CA ILE A 18 10.35 2.27 -7.89
C ILE A 18 9.06 3.09 -7.94
N ASP A 19 9.18 4.43 -8.04
CA ASP A 19 8.06 5.39 -7.99
C ASP A 19 7.14 5.15 -6.78
N GLY A 20 7.72 5.29 -5.58
CA GLY A 20 7.07 5.00 -4.31
C GLY A 20 7.40 3.62 -3.76
N ILE A 21 6.48 3.04 -2.99
CA ILE A 21 6.61 1.70 -2.43
C ILE A 21 5.49 0.84 -3.00
N SER A 22 5.88 -0.26 -3.65
CA SER A 22 4.95 -1.31 -4.06
C SER A 22 5.14 -2.56 -3.22
N ILE A 23 4.05 -3.12 -2.70
CA ILE A 23 4.06 -4.37 -1.92
C ILE A 23 3.04 -5.32 -2.51
N GLU A 24 3.48 -6.55 -2.78
CA GLU A 24 2.70 -7.58 -3.43
C GLU A 24 2.51 -8.76 -2.48
N PHE A 25 1.24 -9.15 -2.31
CA PHE A 25 0.81 -10.38 -1.65
C PHE A 25 0.07 -11.25 -2.67
N LYS A 26 -0.18 -12.50 -2.29
CA LYS A 26 -0.86 -13.47 -3.16
C LYS A 26 -2.20 -12.98 -3.72
N ASP A 27 -2.98 -12.30 -2.87
CA ASP A 27 -4.38 -11.96 -3.17
C ASP A 27 -4.62 -10.45 -3.37
N TYR A 28 -3.59 -9.63 -3.16
CA TYR A 28 -3.67 -8.18 -3.32
C TYR A 28 -2.28 -7.55 -3.44
N TRP A 29 -2.23 -6.37 -4.06
CA TRP A 29 -1.04 -5.57 -4.12
C TRP A 29 -1.41 -4.10 -3.97
N PHE A 30 -0.44 -3.28 -3.59
CA PHE A 30 -0.63 -1.84 -3.60
C PHE A 30 0.66 -1.10 -3.95
N ASN A 31 0.50 0.14 -4.40
CA ASN A 31 1.56 1.12 -4.57
C ASN A 31 1.18 2.41 -3.83
N VAL A 32 2.09 2.92 -3.02
CA VAL A 32 1.99 4.23 -2.36
C VAL A 32 3.12 5.11 -2.85
N ARG A 33 2.78 6.27 -3.41
CA ARG A 33 3.77 7.23 -3.93
C ARG A 33 3.37 8.66 -3.67
N ALA A 34 4.35 9.56 -3.59
CA ALA A 34 4.08 10.99 -3.61
C ALA A 34 3.52 11.40 -4.98
N SER A 35 2.56 12.30 -5.00
CA SER A 35 2.13 12.94 -6.24
C SER A 35 3.21 13.92 -6.70
N ASN A 36 3.54 13.91 -7.99
CA ASN A 36 4.59 14.76 -8.54
C ASN A 36 4.16 16.22 -8.71
N THR A 37 2.85 16.48 -8.78
CA THR A 37 2.28 17.79 -9.12
C THR A 37 1.43 18.41 -8.02
N GLU A 38 1.14 17.66 -6.96
CA GLU A 38 0.22 18.06 -5.89
C GLU A 38 0.76 17.60 -4.54
N PRO A 39 0.48 18.30 -3.42
CA PRO A 39 0.94 17.90 -2.08
C PRO A 39 0.09 16.76 -1.51
N LEU A 40 -0.01 15.65 -2.24
CA LEU A 40 -0.86 14.50 -1.92
C LEU A 40 -0.10 13.19 -2.07
N LEU A 41 -0.52 12.17 -1.31
CA LEU A 41 -0.12 10.78 -1.53
C LEU A 41 -1.11 10.10 -2.47
N ARG A 42 -0.61 9.34 -3.43
CA ARG A 42 -1.39 8.47 -4.30
C ARG A 42 -1.30 7.03 -3.80
N VAL A 43 -2.45 6.37 -3.72
CA VAL A 43 -2.59 4.98 -3.34
C VAL A 43 -3.31 4.24 -4.44
N ASN A 44 -2.63 3.29 -5.08
CA ASN A 44 -3.24 2.31 -5.98
C ASN A 44 -3.28 0.97 -5.25
N LEU A 45 -4.44 0.34 -5.17
CA LEU A 45 -4.60 -0.96 -4.50
C LEU A 45 -5.57 -1.82 -5.30
N GLU A 46 -5.16 -3.04 -5.61
CA GLU A 46 -5.99 -4.03 -6.26
C GLU A 46 -6.00 -5.31 -5.44
N ALA A 47 -7.13 -6.01 -5.45
CA ALA A 47 -7.30 -7.27 -4.77
C ALA A 47 -8.24 -8.19 -5.55
N VAL A 48 -8.11 -9.49 -5.32
CA VAL A 48 -8.93 -10.53 -5.98
C VAL A 48 -10.43 -10.47 -5.61
N SER A 49 -10.81 -9.68 -4.60
CA SER A 49 -12.21 -9.47 -4.24
C SER A 49 -12.46 -8.05 -3.74
N HIS A 50 -13.68 -7.55 -3.95
CA HIS A 50 -14.08 -6.22 -3.46
C HIS A 50 -13.98 -6.12 -1.93
N ARG A 51 -14.37 -7.16 -1.20
CA ARG A 51 -14.26 -7.20 0.26
C ARG A 51 -12.82 -7.02 0.73
N LEU A 52 -11.89 -7.76 0.13
CA LEU A 52 -10.47 -7.67 0.46
C LEU A 52 -9.88 -6.30 0.07
N MET A 53 -10.26 -5.76 -1.10
CA MET A 53 -9.85 -4.43 -1.53
C MET A 53 -10.27 -3.37 -0.49
N LYS A 54 -11.53 -3.43 -0.02
CA LYS A 54 -12.05 -2.48 0.98
C LYS A 54 -11.31 -2.60 2.31
N GLU A 55 -11.14 -3.83 2.82
CA GLU A 55 -10.41 -4.10 4.06
C GLU A 55 -8.98 -3.54 4.01
N LYS A 56 -8.25 -3.81 2.91
CA LYS A 56 -6.86 -3.36 2.77
C LYS A 56 -6.73 -1.87 2.50
N THR A 57 -7.73 -1.27 1.86
CA THR A 57 -7.80 0.19 1.71
C THR A 57 -7.99 0.87 3.07
N GLU A 58 -8.91 0.39 3.90
CA GLU A 58 -9.14 0.92 5.26
C GLU A 58 -7.89 0.72 6.15
N GLU A 59 -7.26 -0.45 6.10
CA GLU A 59 -6.01 -0.73 6.80
C GLU A 59 -4.90 0.25 6.41
N LEU A 60 -4.66 0.42 5.10
CA LEU A 60 -3.57 1.23 4.57
C LEU A 60 -3.80 2.74 4.80
N THR A 61 -5.00 3.23 4.51
CA THR A 61 -5.35 4.65 4.74
C THR A 61 -5.30 5.00 6.22
N GLY A 62 -5.76 4.10 7.10
CA GLY A 62 -5.62 4.26 8.55
C GLY A 62 -4.15 4.34 9.01
N LEU A 63 -3.23 3.61 8.38
CA LEU A 63 -1.79 3.72 8.66
C LEU A 63 -1.19 5.04 8.17
N ILE A 64 -1.66 5.56 7.03
CA ILE A 64 -1.20 6.83 6.47
C ILE A 64 -1.68 8.01 7.32
N MET A 65 -2.92 8.00 7.77
CA MET A 65 -3.52 9.12 8.53
C MET A 65 -3.08 9.19 9.99
N ARG A 66 -2.45 8.13 10.53
CA ARG A 66 -1.93 8.11 11.91
C ARG A 66 -0.52 8.74 12.05
N GLN A 67 0.07 9.16 10.93
CA GLN A 67 1.39 9.79 10.87
C GLN A 67 1.29 11.32 10.86
#